data_AF-A0A3Q0FA60-F1
#
_entry.id   AF-A0A3Q0FA60-F1
#
_cell.length_a   1.000
_cell.length_b   1.000
_cell.length_c   1.000
_cell.angle_alpha   90.00
_cell.angle_beta   90.00
_cell.angle_gamma   90.00
#
_symmetry.space_group_name_H-M   'P 1'
#
loop_
_entity.id
_entity.type
_entity.pdbx_description
1 polymer ?
#
loop_
_entity_poly.entity_id
_entity_poly.type
_entity_poly.pdbx_seq_one_letter_code
_entity_poly.pdbx_strand_id
1 'polypeptide(L)'
;MIFLNLIVKLGKSIRTFNVSPTSARPGSSTTPHFYEKTSHVLLFVTSITENVSMDHLCNLHGWSLRSEPRRIFDAVIFSNELDLLEIRWRELFPYVSKFVILESNTTFTGIPKRLFFASNLSRFAFAMHKTVHDIYPGRVAVPGSHEDPFTLESKQRGAMNSLLRRAGISYGDILLMSDTDEIPSPHTLKLLQWCEGIPPVMHLELRHYMYSFEFPVDYSSWRSTAHIFGPRTQYRHSRQTDLIFSDAGWHCSFCFRYISEFVFKMTAYSHADRVKRKSFLSHSRIQNNICKGDDLFDMLPEEYSFKELIKKMGSIPRSASAVHLPAYLIENADKFKFLLPGGCLRPPE
;
A
#
# COMPACT_ATOMS: atom_id res chain seq x y z
N MET A 1 28.19 32.20 17.32
CA MET A 1 27.59 33.19 18.25
C MET A 1 27.67 34.54 17.54
N ILE A 2 26.63 35.25 17.16
CA ILE A 2 25.34 35.50 17.83
C ILE A 2 24.38 36.12 16.77
N PHE A 3 23.15 35.60 16.77
CA PHE A 3 21.86 36.27 16.50
C PHE A 3 21.68 37.15 15.26
N LEU A 4 20.90 36.66 14.30
CA LEU A 4 20.02 37.52 13.50
C LEU A 4 18.62 37.47 14.11
N ASN A 5 18.28 38.51 14.88
CA ASN A 5 16.91 38.84 15.27
C ASN A 5 16.12 39.23 14.01
N LEU A 6 14.98 38.58 13.74
CA LEU A 6 13.92 39.22 12.97
C LEU A 6 12.57 39.07 13.68
N ILE A 7 12.00 40.24 13.93
CA ILE A 7 10.85 40.55 14.75
C ILE A 7 9.56 40.01 14.13
N VAL A 8 8.74 39.40 14.98
CA VAL A 8 7.33 39.06 14.73
C VAL A 8 6.53 40.34 14.50
N LYS A 9 5.81 40.43 13.38
CA LYS A 9 4.68 41.34 13.21
C LYS A 9 3.49 40.57 12.67
N LEU A 10 2.55 40.27 13.56
CA LEU A 10 1.22 39.74 13.27
C LEU A 10 0.47 40.73 12.35
N GLY A 11 0.03 40.23 11.20
CA GLY A 11 -0.81 40.99 10.26
C GLY A 11 -1.54 40.02 9.33
N LYS A 12 -2.84 39.85 9.56
CA LYS A 12 -3.78 39.09 8.73
C LYS A 12 -3.71 39.53 7.26
N SER A 13 -3.49 38.58 6.34
CA SER A 13 -4.17 38.57 5.05
C SER A 13 -3.97 37.23 4.34
N ILE A 14 -5.06 36.46 4.22
CA ILE A 14 -5.14 35.25 3.40
C ILE A 14 -5.41 35.71 1.97
N ARG A 15 -4.60 35.29 0.99
CA ARG A 15 -4.95 35.30 -0.43
C ARG A 15 -4.95 33.87 -0.95
N THR A 16 -6.15 33.33 -1.16
CA THR A 16 -6.41 32.14 -1.99
C THR A 16 -6.48 32.57 -3.46
N PHE A 17 -5.85 31.81 -4.35
CA PHE A 17 -6.14 31.84 -5.78
C PHE A 17 -6.83 30.52 -6.18
N ASN A 18 -8.00 30.64 -6.81
CA ASN A 18 -8.70 29.56 -7.48
C ASN A 18 -8.41 29.63 -8.98
N VAL A 19 -8.34 28.46 -9.63
CA VAL A 19 -8.61 28.31 -11.07
C VAL A 19 -9.80 27.36 -11.22
N SER A 20 -10.78 27.82 -11.98
CA SER A 20 -12.15 27.30 -12.11
C SER A 20 -12.28 26.02 -12.95
N PRO A 21 -13.50 25.45 -13.01
CA PRO A 21 -14.14 25.39 -14.32
C PRO A 21 -15.55 26.02 -14.37
N THR A 22 -15.88 26.33 -15.61
CA THR A 22 -16.97 27.07 -16.24
C THR A 22 -18.43 26.78 -15.86
N SER A 23 -19.20 27.88 -15.98
CA SER A 23 -20.59 28.05 -16.47
C SER A 23 -21.80 27.91 -15.55
N ALA A 24 -22.42 29.09 -15.33
CA ALA A 24 -23.86 29.41 -15.44
C ALA A 24 -24.78 29.43 -14.19
N ARG A 25 -24.94 30.68 -13.71
CA ARG A 25 -26.15 31.41 -13.25
C ARG A 25 -26.81 31.12 -11.88
N PRO A 26 -27.43 32.16 -11.27
CA PRO A 26 -27.35 32.42 -9.83
C PRO A 26 -28.70 32.34 -9.11
N GLY A 27 -28.65 31.98 -7.82
CA GLY A 27 -29.73 32.32 -6.88
C GLY A 27 -30.08 31.24 -5.86
N SER A 28 -29.27 31.11 -4.81
CA SER A 28 -29.74 30.91 -3.43
C SER A 28 -28.54 30.81 -2.50
N SER A 29 -28.58 31.57 -1.41
CA SER A 29 -27.61 31.59 -0.33
C SER A 29 -27.32 30.20 0.23
N THR A 30 -26.09 29.73 0.12
CA THR A 30 -25.56 28.67 0.98
C THR A 30 -24.22 29.12 1.54
N THR A 31 -24.20 29.27 2.85
CA THR A 31 -23.01 29.43 3.70
C THR A 31 -21.94 28.39 3.35
N PRO A 32 -20.65 28.76 3.30
CA PRO A 32 -19.59 27.80 3.12
C PRO A 32 -19.45 26.98 4.41
N HIS A 33 -19.93 25.74 4.38
CA HIS A 33 -19.58 24.76 5.41
C HIS A 33 -18.07 24.49 5.30
N PHE A 34 -17.34 24.94 6.32
CA PHE A 34 -16.00 24.47 6.62
C PHE A 34 -16.09 22.96 6.88
N TYR A 35 -15.62 22.15 5.93
CA TYR A 35 -15.39 20.73 6.18
C TYR A 35 -14.10 20.61 6.99
N GLU A 36 -14.27 20.62 8.31
CA GLU A 36 -13.31 20.03 9.23
C GLU A 36 -13.17 18.55 8.86
N LYS A 37 -11.94 18.05 8.77
CA LYS A 37 -11.64 16.69 8.33
C LYS A 37 -11.97 15.70 9.46
N THR A 38 -13.23 15.56 9.82
CA THR A 38 -13.71 14.44 10.64
C THR A 38 -13.73 13.20 9.76
N SER A 39 -12.54 12.62 9.54
CA SER A 39 -12.50 11.19 9.25
C SER A 39 -13.12 10.54 10.49
N HIS A 40 -14.26 9.88 10.35
CA HIS A 40 -14.75 9.00 11.41
C HIS A 40 -13.79 7.81 11.45
N VAL A 41 -12.63 8.03 12.09
CA VAL A 41 -11.78 6.96 12.57
C VAL A 41 -12.62 6.29 13.65
N LEU A 42 -13.30 5.21 13.28
CA LEU A 42 -13.67 4.23 14.27
C LEU A 42 -12.34 3.69 14.78
N LEU A 43 -11.87 4.25 15.89
CA LEU A 43 -10.76 3.75 16.68
C LEU A 43 -11.20 2.39 17.23
N PHE A 44 -11.07 1.38 16.37
CA PHE A 44 -11.17 0.00 16.77
C PHE A 44 -9.94 -0.29 17.64
N VAL A 45 -10.13 -0.87 18.83
CA VAL A 45 -9.02 -1.28 19.70
C VAL A 45 -8.19 -2.35 18.96
N THR A 46 -6.97 -2.02 18.55
CA THR A 46 -6.14 -2.85 17.66
C THR A 46 -5.00 -3.60 18.34
N SER A 47 -4.66 -3.22 19.59
CA SER A 47 -3.68 -3.96 20.39
C SER A 47 -4.36 -5.16 21.02
N ILE A 48 -4.36 -6.27 20.30
CA ILE A 48 -5.02 -7.49 20.71
C ILE A 48 -3.98 -8.49 21.15
N THR A 49 -4.00 -8.77 22.45
CA THR A 49 -3.20 -9.85 23.03
C THR A 49 -3.78 -11.19 22.55
N GLU A 50 -2.92 -12.17 22.30
CA GLU A 50 -3.31 -13.48 21.76
C GLU A 50 -4.33 -14.25 22.66
N ASN A 51 -4.56 -13.77 23.88
CA ASN A 51 -5.42 -14.41 24.88
C ASN A 51 -6.89 -13.92 24.89
N VAL A 52 -7.30 -13.04 23.97
CA VAL A 52 -8.68 -12.53 23.92
C VAL A 52 -9.51 -13.35 22.94
N SER A 53 -10.72 -13.78 23.35
CA SER A 53 -11.61 -14.55 22.48
C SER A 53 -12.15 -13.72 21.32
N MET A 54 -12.38 -14.34 20.16
CA MET A 54 -12.93 -13.64 19.00
C MET A 54 -14.30 -13.00 19.28
N ASP A 55 -15.13 -13.62 20.12
CA ASP A 55 -16.41 -13.03 20.55
C ASP A 55 -16.21 -11.66 21.22
N HIS A 56 -15.29 -11.60 22.18
CA HIS A 56 -14.98 -10.35 22.87
C HIS A 56 -14.41 -9.31 21.90
N LEU A 57 -13.51 -9.73 20.99
CA LEU A 57 -12.91 -8.84 19.99
C LEU A 57 -13.96 -8.23 19.04
N CYS A 58 -14.90 -9.03 18.54
CA CYS A 58 -15.99 -8.50 17.74
C CYS A 58 -16.86 -7.53 18.56
N ASN A 59 -17.21 -7.89 19.80
CA ASN A 59 -18.06 -7.08 20.66
C ASN A 59 -17.43 -5.73 21.03
N LEU A 60 -16.09 -5.63 21.16
CA LEU A 60 -15.37 -4.36 21.35
C LEU A 60 -15.60 -3.36 20.22
N HIS A 61 -15.97 -3.84 19.04
CA HIS A 61 -16.24 -3.03 17.85
C HIS A 61 -17.75 -2.84 17.59
N GLY A 62 -18.60 -3.34 18.48
CA GLY A 62 -20.05 -3.38 18.27
C GLY A 62 -20.47 -4.42 17.22
N TRP A 63 -19.61 -5.39 16.91
CA TRP A 63 -19.85 -6.49 16.00
C TRP A 63 -20.19 -7.76 16.77
N SER A 64 -20.87 -8.71 16.13
CA SER A 64 -21.15 -10.01 16.74
C SER A 64 -20.28 -11.12 16.15
N LEU A 65 -20.11 -12.22 16.88
CA LEU A 65 -19.38 -13.38 16.39
C LEU A 65 -20.22 -14.13 15.34
N ARG A 66 -19.57 -14.55 14.24
CA ARG A 66 -20.15 -15.43 13.23
C ARG A 66 -20.07 -16.90 13.64
N SER A 67 -21.05 -17.69 13.23
CA SER A 67 -21.03 -19.15 13.36
C SER A 67 -20.00 -19.82 12.45
N GLU A 68 -19.67 -19.19 11.32
CA GLU A 68 -18.69 -19.68 10.34
C GLU A 68 -17.84 -18.52 9.78
N PRO A 69 -16.55 -18.77 9.47
CA PRO A 69 -15.67 -17.75 8.95
C PRO A 69 -16.03 -17.41 7.50
N ARG A 70 -15.95 -16.13 7.14
CA ARG A 70 -16.00 -15.73 5.72
C ARG A 70 -14.77 -16.24 4.98
N ARG A 71 -14.95 -16.57 3.70
CA ARG A 71 -13.82 -16.81 2.79
C ARG A 71 -13.14 -15.48 2.49
N ILE A 72 -11.82 -15.51 2.39
CA ILE A 72 -11.02 -14.34 2.02
C ILE A 72 -10.31 -14.59 0.69
N PHE A 73 -10.43 -13.63 -0.20
CA PHE A 73 -9.72 -13.56 -1.47
C PHE A 73 -8.68 -12.45 -1.37
N ASP A 74 -7.41 -12.83 -1.43
CA ASP A 74 -6.29 -11.90 -1.45
C ASP A 74 -5.92 -11.60 -2.90
N ALA A 75 -6.17 -10.39 -3.38
CA ALA A 75 -6.00 -10.05 -4.79
C ALA A 75 -4.97 -8.94 -5.00
N VAL A 76 -3.91 -9.28 -5.75
CA VAL A 76 -2.79 -8.37 -6.05
C VAL A 76 -2.47 -8.36 -7.54
N ILE A 77 -2.12 -7.19 -8.06
CA ILE A 77 -1.39 -7.07 -9.33
C ILE A 77 0.11 -7.17 -9.02
N PHE A 78 0.85 -7.95 -9.81
CA PHE A 78 2.21 -8.32 -9.49
C PHE A 78 3.24 -7.84 -10.53
N SER A 79 4.36 -7.32 -10.02
CA SER A 79 5.46 -6.81 -10.84
C SER A 79 6.76 -7.60 -10.64
N ASN A 80 7.51 -7.34 -9.56
CA ASN A 80 8.83 -7.94 -9.29
C ASN A 80 9.13 -8.16 -7.80
N GLU A 81 8.21 -7.82 -6.90
CA GLU A 81 8.37 -7.88 -5.44
C GLU A 81 8.31 -9.32 -4.86
N LEU A 82 9.13 -10.26 -5.35
CA LEU A 82 9.07 -11.67 -4.96
C LEU A 82 9.30 -11.90 -3.46
N ASP A 83 10.21 -11.15 -2.83
CA ASP A 83 10.49 -11.26 -1.39
C ASP A 83 9.30 -10.80 -0.54
N LEU A 84 8.66 -9.68 -0.87
CA LEU A 84 7.47 -9.20 -0.16
C LEU A 84 6.26 -10.09 -0.43
N LEU A 85 6.09 -10.62 -1.66
CA LEU A 85 5.03 -11.57 -1.97
C LEU A 85 5.15 -12.83 -1.12
N GLU A 86 6.37 -13.35 -0.93
CA GLU A 86 6.58 -14.52 -0.07
C GLU A 86 6.22 -14.22 1.39
N ILE A 87 6.69 -13.10 1.95
CA ILE A 87 6.34 -12.69 3.31
C ILE A 87 4.82 -12.56 3.42
N ARG A 88 4.19 -11.80 2.52
CA ARG A 88 2.73 -11.64 2.45
C ARG A 88 2.03 -12.99 2.47
N TRP A 89 2.33 -13.87 1.51
CA TRP A 89 1.61 -15.12 1.39
C TRP A 89 1.83 -16.03 2.58
N ARG A 90 3.00 -16.02 3.21
CA ARG A 90 3.27 -16.80 4.43
C ARG A 90 2.46 -16.30 5.61
N GLU A 91 2.36 -14.99 5.81
CA GLU A 91 1.51 -14.38 6.84
C GLU A 91 0.02 -14.70 6.62
N LEU A 92 -0.43 -14.57 5.37
CA LEU A 92 -1.84 -14.66 5.01
C LEU A 92 -2.33 -16.11 4.80
N PHE A 93 -1.42 -17.07 4.57
CA PHE A 93 -1.74 -18.44 4.15
C PHE A 93 -2.78 -19.16 5.02
N PRO A 94 -2.78 -19.04 6.37
CA PRO A 94 -3.77 -19.71 7.21
C PRO A 94 -5.20 -19.17 7.02
N TYR A 95 -5.34 -17.89 6.66
CA TYR A 95 -6.61 -17.16 6.69
C TYR A 95 -7.24 -17.03 5.30
N VAL A 96 -6.41 -16.98 4.26
CA VAL A 96 -6.86 -16.77 2.88
C VAL A 96 -7.38 -18.08 2.27
N SER A 97 -8.52 -17.98 1.60
CA SER A 97 -9.14 -19.07 0.84
C SER A 97 -8.55 -19.17 -0.56
N LYS A 98 -8.34 -18.03 -1.23
CA LYS A 98 -7.68 -17.95 -2.54
C LYS A 98 -6.72 -16.77 -2.64
N PHE A 99 -5.52 -17.04 -3.11
CA PHE A 99 -4.60 -16.01 -3.59
C PHE A 99 -4.86 -15.77 -5.07
N VAL A 100 -5.20 -14.55 -5.43
CA VAL A 100 -5.54 -14.15 -6.80
C VAL A 100 -4.48 -13.19 -7.29
N ILE A 101 -3.66 -13.64 -8.23
CA ILE A 101 -2.49 -12.89 -8.70
C ILE A 101 -2.60 -12.63 -10.20
N LEU A 102 -2.55 -11.35 -10.58
CA LEU A 102 -2.54 -10.93 -11.97
C LEU A 102 -1.15 -10.39 -12.30
N GLU A 103 -0.44 -11.07 -13.20
CA GLU A 103 0.89 -10.65 -13.65
C GLU A 103 0.84 -10.12 -15.08
N SER A 104 1.50 -9.00 -15.36
CA SER A 104 1.62 -8.45 -16.72
C SER A 104 3.00 -8.74 -17.33
N ASN A 105 3.05 -8.93 -18.66
CA ASN A 105 4.29 -8.99 -19.43
C ASN A 105 4.84 -7.60 -19.82
N THR A 106 4.19 -6.51 -19.39
CA THR A 106 4.71 -5.14 -19.48
C THR A 106 4.54 -4.39 -18.16
N THR A 107 5.37 -3.36 -17.94
CA THR A 107 5.22 -2.37 -16.86
C THR A 107 4.05 -1.42 -17.13
N PHE A 108 3.71 -0.55 -16.16
CA PHE A 108 2.73 0.54 -16.37
C PHE A 108 3.26 1.64 -17.27
N THR A 109 4.56 1.70 -17.49
CA THR A 109 5.21 2.56 -18.50
C THR A 109 5.34 1.89 -19.87
N GLY A 110 4.81 0.67 -20.04
CA GLY A 110 4.82 -0.07 -21.30
C GLY A 110 6.17 -0.68 -21.67
N ILE A 111 7.09 -0.85 -20.70
CA ILE A 111 8.37 -1.55 -20.89
C ILE A 111 8.09 -3.07 -20.82
N PRO A 112 8.51 -3.88 -21.79
CA PRO A 112 8.42 -5.32 -21.69
C PRO A 112 9.16 -5.85 -20.45
N LYS A 113 8.51 -6.75 -19.69
CA LYS A 113 9.10 -7.39 -18.52
C LYS A 113 8.89 -8.89 -18.55
N ARG A 114 9.83 -9.63 -17.95
CA ARG A 114 9.65 -11.05 -17.69
C ARG A 114 8.48 -11.27 -16.73
N LEU A 115 7.89 -12.46 -16.80
CA LEU A 115 6.89 -12.93 -15.85
C LEU A 115 7.63 -13.47 -14.60
N PHE A 116 7.94 -12.58 -13.66
CA PHE A 116 8.67 -12.87 -12.44
C PHE A 116 7.96 -13.90 -11.57
N PHE A 117 6.62 -13.85 -11.41
CA PHE A 117 5.88 -14.84 -10.63
C PHE A 117 5.85 -16.18 -11.37
N ALA A 118 5.47 -16.18 -12.64
CA ALA A 118 5.40 -17.40 -13.45
C ALA A 118 6.75 -18.14 -13.55
N SER A 119 7.88 -17.40 -13.56
CA SER A 119 9.21 -17.99 -13.58
C SER A 119 9.71 -18.49 -12.22
N ASN A 120 9.01 -18.20 -11.12
CA ASN A 120 9.42 -18.53 -9.76
C ASN A 120 8.35 -19.33 -8.99
N LEU A 121 7.48 -20.08 -9.68
CA LEU A 121 6.38 -20.83 -9.05
C LEU A 121 6.85 -21.83 -7.97
N SER A 122 8.05 -22.39 -8.10
CA SER A 122 8.63 -23.29 -7.09
C SER A 122 8.78 -22.63 -5.72
N ARG A 123 9.06 -21.32 -5.67
CA ARG A 123 9.14 -20.51 -4.45
C ARG A 123 7.79 -20.46 -3.71
N PHE A 124 6.69 -20.59 -4.43
CA PHE A 124 5.32 -20.49 -3.92
C PHE A 124 4.58 -21.83 -3.89
N ALA A 125 5.29 -22.96 -4.06
CA ALA A 125 4.70 -24.30 -4.12
C ALA A 125 3.74 -24.60 -2.95
N PHE A 126 4.04 -24.09 -1.76
CA PHE A 126 3.21 -24.24 -0.56
C PHE A 126 1.79 -23.65 -0.70
N ALA A 127 1.63 -22.61 -1.52
CA ALA A 127 0.37 -21.89 -1.71
C ALA A 127 -0.37 -22.24 -3.00
N MET A 128 0.26 -22.97 -3.93
CA MET A 128 -0.27 -23.15 -5.29
C MET A 128 -1.68 -23.76 -5.36
N HIS A 129 -2.06 -24.62 -4.40
CA HIS A 129 -3.42 -25.18 -4.34
C HIS A 129 -4.50 -24.14 -3.99
N LYS A 130 -4.11 -23.00 -3.39
CA LYS A 130 -4.96 -21.82 -3.14
C LYS A 130 -4.79 -20.74 -4.21
N THR A 131 -3.86 -20.86 -5.13
CA THR A 131 -3.51 -19.79 -6.07
C THR A 131 -4.35 -19.86 -7.35
N VAL A 132 -4.82 -18.70 -7.80
CA VAL A 132 -5.38 -18.48 -9.13
C VAL A 132 -4.56 -17.37 -9.79
N HIS A 133 -3.82 -17.75 -10.82
CA HIS A 133 -2.89 -16.88 -11.53
C HIS A 133 -3.37 -16.67 -12.96
N ASP A 134 -3.30 -15.44 -13.45
CA ASP A 134 -3.51 -15.12 -14.86
C ASP A 134 -2.49 -14.09 -15.34
N ILE A 135 -2.22 -14.14 -16.65
CA ILE A 135 -1.28 -13.25 -17.32
C ILE A 135 -2.08 -12.21 -18.08
N TYR A 136 -1.93 -10.95 -17.71
CA TYR A 136 -2.47 -9.83 -18.45
C TYR A 136 -1.56 -9.49 -19.65
N PRO A 137 -2.06 -9.52 -20.89
CA PRO A 137 -1.30 -9.07 -22.05
C PRO A 137 -1.19 -7.54 -22.02
N GLY A 138 -0.07 -7.05 -21.49
CA GLY A 138 0.24 -5.64 -21.38
C GLY A 138 0.54 -4.99 -22.73
N ARG A 139 0.47 -3.65 -22.76
CA ARG A 139 0.75 -2.86 -23.96
C ARG A 139 2.18 -2.37 -23.94
N VAL A 140 2.92 -2.63 -25.03
CA VAL A 140 4.27 -2.07 -25.22
C VAL A 140 4.15 -0.60 -25.63
N ALA A 141 4.93 0.27 -24.99
CA ALA A 141 4.95 1.69 -25.31
C ALA A 141 5.45 1.92 -26.74
N VAL A 142 4.73 2.75 -27.49
CA VAL A 142 5.17 3.17 -28.83
C VAL A 142 6.18 4.30 -28.67
N PRO A 143 7.36 4.25 -29.33
CA PRO A 143 8.33 5.34 -29.27
C PRO A 143 7.70 6.69 -29.64
N GLY A 144 7.91 7.71 -28.81
CA GLY A 144 7.35 9.04 -29.00
C GLY A 144 5.89 9.21 -28.55
N SER A 145 5.20 8.15 -28.13
CA SER A 145 3.90 8.24 -27.48
C SER A 145 4.06 8.50 -25.97
N HIS A 146 3.20 9.37 -25.42
CA HIS A 146 3.06 9.55 -23.99
C HIS A 146 1.71 9.00 -23.58
N GLU A 147 1.69 7.78 -23.03
CA GLU A 147 0.53 7.22 -22.36
C GLU A 147 0.70 7.44 -20.85
N ASP A 148 -0.36 7.89 -20.20
CA ASP A 148 -0.41 8.00 -18.75
C ASP A 148 -0.32 6.60 -18.11
N PRO A 149 0.71 6.30 -17.30
CA PRO A 149 0.86 5.01 -16.64
C PRO A 149 -0.35 4.58 -15.79
N PHE A 150 -1.07 5.54 -15.20
CA PHE A 150 -2.29 5.27 -14.43
C PHE A 150 -3.41 4.68 -15.30
N THR A 151 -3.41 4.96 -16.61
CA THR A 151 -4.35 4.35 -17.55
C THR A 151 -4.07 2.86 -17.71
N LEU A 152 -2.79 2.46 -17.81
CA LEU A 152 -2.41 1.05 -17.91
C LEU A 152 -2.64 0.30 -16.59
N GLU A 153 -2.34 0.93 -15.47
CA GLU A 153 -2.68 0.38 -14.14
C GLU A 153 -4.19 0.17 -14.00
N SER A 154 -5.01 1.18 -14.33
CA SER A 154 -6.48 1.10 -14.24
C SER A 154 -7.05 -0.04 -15.09
N LYS A 155 -6.51 -0.27 -16.30
CA LYS A 155 -6.89 -1.40 -17.16
C LYS A 155 -6.54 -2.76 -16.52
N GLN A 156 -5.36 -2.89 -15.92
CA GLN A 156 -4.96 -4.10 -15.21
C GLN A 156 -5.83 -4.36 -13.97
N ARG A 157 -6.10 -3.33 -13.16
CA ARG A 157 -7.04 -3.42 -12.03
C ARG A 157 -8.46 -3.79 -12.50
N GLY A 158 -8.89 -3.28 -13.65
CA GLY A 158 -10.13 -3.68 -14.30
C GLY A 158 -10.17 -5.17 -14.65
N ALA A 159 -9.08 -5.71 -15.23
CA ALA A 159 -8.97 -7.12 -15.61
C ALA A 159 -9.02 -8.08 -14.41
N MET A 160 -8.55 -7.65 -13.23
CA MET A 160 -8.65 -8.41 -11.98
C MET A 160 -10.09 -8.83 -11.66
N ASN A 161 -11.10 -8.03 -12.02
CA ASN A 161 -12.51 -8.39 -11.80
C ASN A 161 -12.91 -9.70 -12.50
N SER A 162 -12.40 -9.94 -13.70
CA SER A 162 -12.68 -11.19 -14.43
C SER A 162 -11.95 -12.37 -13.80
N LEU A 163 -10.70 -12.16 -13.37
CA LEU A 163 -9.91 -13.17 -12.69
C LEU A 163 -10.54 -13.58 -11.35
N LEU A 164 -11.04 -12.62 -10.57
CA LEU A 164 -11.75 -12.86 -9.32
C LEU A 164 -12.99 -13.74 -9.51
N ARG A 165 -13.79 -13.48 -10.55
CA ARG A 165 -14.95 -14.34 -10.88
C ARG A 165 -14.52 -15.75 -11.23
N ARG A 166 -13.46 -15.92 -12.03
CA ARG A 166 -12.89 -17.23 -12.36
C ARG A 166 -12.30 -17.94 -11.13
N ALA A 167 -11.80 -17.18 -10.16
CA ALA A 167 -11.32 -17.72 -8.88
C ALA A 167 -12.46 -18.24 -7.98
N GLY A 168 -13.72 -17.98 -8.32
CA GLY A 168 -14.89 -18.47 -7.59
C GLY A 168 -15.30 -17.60 -6.40
N ILE A 169 -15.02 -16.30 -6.45
CA ILE A 169 -15.52 -15.35 -5.46
C ILE A 169 -17.05 -15.23 -5.55
N SER A 170 -17.70 -15.21 -4.40
CA SER A 170 -19.15 -15.18 -4.23
C SER A 170 -19.58 -14.02 -3.33
N TYR A 171 -20.85 -13.67 -3.38
CA TYR A 171 -21.38 -12.62 -2.50
C TYR A 171 -21.24 -13.00 -1.03
N GLY A 172 -20.83 -12.02 -0.22
CA GLY A 172 -20.54 -12.21 1.20
C GLY A 172 -19.10 -12.64 1.50
N ASP A 173 -18.30 -13.03 0.50
CA ASP A 173 -16.86 -13.23 0.70
C ASP A 173 -16.15 -11.90 0.97
N ILE A 174 -14.97 -11.94 1.57
CA ILE A 174 -14.10 -10.77 1.71
C ILE A 174 -13.12 -10.71 0.54
N LEU A 175 -13.06 -9.56 -0.11
CA LEU A 175 -12.06 -9.24 -1.11
C LEU A 175 -11.08 -8.22 -0.54
N LEU A 176 -9.82 -8.61 -0.41
CA LEU A 176 -8.72 -7.70 -0.11
C LEU A 176 -8.20 -7.12 -1.43
N MET A 177 -8.18 -5.79 -1.53
CA MET A 177 -7.65 -5.06 -2.66
C MET A 177 -6.44 -4.25 -2.20
N SER A 178 -5.25 -4.71 -2.53
CA SER A 178 -4.01 -4.08 -2.12
C SER A 178 -2.92 -4.25 -3.18
N ASP A 179 -1.85 -3.49 -3.03
CA ASP A 179 -0.60 -3.78 -3.74
C ASP A 179 0.19 -4.89 -3.03
N THR A 180 1.22 -5.42 -3.70
CA THR A 180 2.01 -6.55 -3.16
C THR A 180 2.74 -6.18 -1.88
N ASP A 181 3.18 -4.93 -1.75
CA ASP A 181 3.92 -4.40 -0.61
C ASP A 181 3.04 -3.96 0.58
N GLU A 182 1.71 -4.06 0.45
CA GLU A 182 0.71 -3.65 1.45
C GLU A 182 0.09 -4.87 2.15
N ILE A 183 0.76 -5.42 3.16
CA ILE A 183 0.48 -6.70 3.82
C ILE A 183 -0.50 -6.52 5.00
N PRO A 184 -1.76 -6.98 4.91
CA PRO A 184 -2.67 -6.97 6.05
C PRO A 184 -2.19 -7.91 7.16
N SER A 185 -2.42 -7.54 8.41
CA SER A 185 -1.98 -8.34 9.55
C SER A 185 -2.88 -9.56 9.76
N PRO A 186 -2.35 -10.70 10.25
CA PRO A 186 -3.13 -11.87 10.67
C PRO A 186 -4.33 -11.52 11.56
N HIS A 187 -4.15 -10.54 12.46
CA HIS A 187 -5.19 -10.09 13.35
C HIS A 187 -6.37 -9.44 12.59
N THR A 188 -6.07 -8.58 11.61
CA THR A 188 -7.07 -7.99 10.71
C THR A 188 -7.86 -9.06 9.95
N LEU A 189 -7.19 -10.10 9.41
CA LEU A 189 -7.92 -11.17 8.70
C LEU A 189 -8.85 -11.94 9.64
N LYS A 190 -8.42 -12.24 10.87
CA LYS A 190 -9.28 -12.93 11.85
C LYS A 190 -10.58 -12.16 12.11
N LEU A 191 -10.50 -10.84 12.30
CA LEU A 191 -11.70 -10.01 12.47
C LEU A 191 -12.60 -10.03 11.23
N LEU A 192 -12.01 -9.90 10.03
CA LEU A 192 -12.76 -9.93 8.76
C LEU A 192 -13.47 -11.29 8.54
N GLN A 193 -12.84 -12.39 8.95
CA GLN A 193 -13.43 -13.73 8.86
C GLN A 193 -14.59 -13.92 9.83
N TRP A 194 -14.41 -13.54 11.09
CA TRP A 194 -15.25 -14.02 12.19
C TRP A 194 -16.24 -12.99 12.72
N CYS A 195 -16.11 -11.70 12.42
CA CYS A 195 -17.03 -10.69 12.93
C CYS A 195 -18.15 -10.35 11.94
N GLU A 196 -19.40 -10.36 12.40
CA GLU A 196 -20.59 -9.91 11.68
C GLU A 196 -20.90 -8.44 11.98
N GLY A 197 -21.43 -7.72 11.00
CA GLY A 197 -21.69 -6.28 11.15
C GLY A 197 -20.50 -5.37 10.84
N ILE A 198 -19.39 -5.92 10.33
CA ILE A 198 -18.30 -5.11 9.77
C ILE A 198 -18.82 -4.23 8.61
N PRO A 199 -18.29 -3.00 8.43
CA PRO A 199 -18.62 -2.19 7.27
C PRO A 199 -18.43 -2.93 5.94
N PRO A 200 -19.33 -2.76 4.95
CA PRO A 200 -19.21 -3.44 3.65
C PRO A 200 -17.95 -3.05 2.86
N VAL A 201 -17.42 -1.85 3.10
CA VAL A 201 -16.18 -1.34 2.52
C VAL A 201 -15.44 -0.59 3.62
N MET A 202 -14.18 -0.93 3.81
CA MET A 202 -13.26 -0.22 4.70
C MET A 202 -11.86 -0.15 4.10
N HIS A 203 -11.18 0.96 4.36
CA HIS A 203 -9.74 1.09 4.14
C HIS A 203 -8.97 0.46 5.29
N LEU A 204 -7.76 -0.01 5.02
CA LEU A 204 -6.84 -0.60 5.99
C LEU A 204 -5.70 0.39 6.22
N GLU A 205 -5.57 0.90 7.44
CA GLU A 205 -4.44 1.75 7.83
C GLU A 205 -3.22 0.88 8.11
N LEU A 206 -2.24 0.93 7.23
CA LEU A 206 -1.02 0.16 7.31
C LEU A 206 0.11 1.03 7.85
N ARG A 207 0.93 0.44 8.71
CA ARG A 207 2.19 1.05 9.15
C ARG A 207 3.12 1.18 7.95
N HIS A 208 3.45 2.39 7.56
CA HIS A 208 4.27 2.67 6.38
C HIS A 208 5.75 2.60 6.72
N TYR A 209 6.49 1.84 5.93
CA TYR A 209 7.93 1.66 5.96
C TYR A 209 8.51 1.93 4.57
N MET A 210 9.76 2.36 4.54
CA MET A 210 10.48 2.67 3.32
C MET A 210 11.82 1.93 3.26
N TYR A 211 12.14 1.29 2.14
CA TYR A 211 13.40 0.57 1.88
C TYR A 211 13.65 -0.71 2.72
N SER A 212 13.23 -0.72 3.99
CA SER A 212 13.25 -1.83 4.94
C SER A 212 12.36 -1.49 6.15
N PHE A 213 12.13 -2.46 7.03
CA PHE A 213 11.42 -2.22 8.29
C PHE A 213 12.24 -1.41 9.33
N GLU A 214 13.49 -1.04 8.99
CA GLU A 214 14.31 -0.10 9.76
C GLU A 214 13.80 1.34 9.64
N PHE A 215 13.08 1.72 8.57
CA PHE A 215 12.68 3.11 8.33
C PHE A 215 11.16 3.27 8.40
N PRO A 216 10.56 3.36 9.61
CA PRO A 216 9.16 3.70 9.77
C PRO A 216 8.89 5.14 9.37
N VAL A 217 7.87 5.36 8.54
CA VAL A 217 7.47 6.68 8.05
C VAL A 217 6.33 7.22 8.91
N ASP A 218 5.15 6.59 8.82
CA ASP A 218 3.92 6.99 9.52
C ASP A 218 2.80 5.94 9.30
N TYR A 219 1.54 6.36 9.46
CA TYR A 219 0.32 5.59 9.20
C TYR A 219 -0.45 6.13 7.98
N SER A 220 0.23 6.79 7.04
CA SER A 220 -0.41 7.43 5.88
C SER A 220 -0.80 6.45 4.76
N SER A 221 -0.45 5.16 4.90
CA SER A 221 -0.85 4.12 3.96
C SER A 221 -2.24 3.60 4.31
N TRP A 222 -3.25 4.03 3.53
CA TRP A 222 -4.66 3.66 3.76
C TRP A 222 -5.37 3.13 2.52
N ARG A 223 -4.71 3.08 1.35
CA ARG A 223 -5.38 2.79 0.06
C ARG A 223 -5.83 1.34 -0.10
N SER A 224 -5.21 0.43 0.63
CA SER A 224 -5.64 -0.96 0.77
C SER A 224 -7.06 -1.02 1.31
N THR A 225 -7.92 -1.86 0.73
CA THR A 225 -9.30 -2.04 1.21
C THR A 225 -9.67 -3.49 1.46
N ALA A 226 -10.59 -3.68 2.39
CA ALA A 226 -11.38 -4.89 2.55
C ALA A 226 -12.84 -4.62 2.15
N HIS A 227 -13.36 -5.42 1.23
CA HIS A 227 -14.74 -5.33 0.77
C HIS A 227 -15.48 -6.61 1.09
N ILE A 228 -16.69 -6.51 1.64
CA ILE A 228 -17.67 -7.58 1.49
C ILE A 228 -18.09 -7.60 0.01
N PHE A 229 -17.75 -8.69 -0.68
CA PHE A 229 -17.98 -8.83 -2.10
C PHE A 229 -19.48 -8.85 -2.40
N GLY A 230 -19.89 -8.05 -3.37
CA GLY A 230 -21.28 -7.88 -3.77
C GLY A 230 -21.39 -7.52 -5.26
N PRO A 231 -22.60 -7.29 -5.78
CA PRO A 231 -22.85 -7.12 -7.21
C PRO A 231 -22.13 -5.91 -7.83
N ARG A 232 -21.89 -4.86 -7.03
CA ARG A 232 -21.25 -3.61 -7.46
C ARG A 232 -19.75 -3.54 -7.11
N THR A 233 -19.20 -4.58 -6.49
CA THR A 233 -17.78 -4.58 -6.11
C THR A 233 -16.91 -4.58 -7.36
N GLN A 234 -15.96 -3.65 -7.41
CA GLN A 234 -14.97 -3.52 -8.47
C GLN A 234 -13.60 -3.41 -7.83
N TYR A 235 -12.62 -4.14 -8.36
CA TYR A 235 -11.24 -4.08 -7.90
C TYR A 235 -10.64 -2.70 -8.20
N ARG A 236 -10.30 -1.96 -7.13
CA ARG A 236 -9.78 -0.59 -7.17
C ARG A 236 -8.78 -0.36 -6.03
N HIS A 237 -7.91 0.62 -6.20
CA HIS A 237 -6.93 1.04 -5.19
C HIS A 237 -6.92 2.57 -5.08
N SER A 238 -8.06 3.10 -4.66
CA SER A 238 -8.30 4.53 -4.48
C SER A 238 -9.38 4.71 -3.42
N ARG A 239 -9.61 5.93 -2.93
CA ARG A 239 -10.62 6.18 -1.88
C ARG A 239 -12.00 5.67 -2.29
N GLN A 240 -12.51 4.64 -1.58
CA GLN A 240 -13.85 4.08 -1.77
C GLN A 240 -14.85 4.46 -0.67
N THR A 241 -14.34 4.82 0.52
CA THR A 241 -15.11 5.14 1.73
C THR A 241 -14.28 6.05 2.64
N ASP A 242 -14.88 6.53 3.73
CA ASP A 242 -14.24 7.33 4.78
C ASP A 242 -13.97 6.51 6.05
N LEU A 243 -14.34 5.23 6.04
CA LEU A 243 -14.09 4.29 7.12
C LEU A 243 -12.70 3.67 6.95
N ILE A 244 -11.89 3.80 8.00
CA ILE A 244 -10.54 3.27 8.08
C ILE A 244 -10.47 2.32 9.27
N PHE A 245 -9.97 1.12 9.04
CA PHE A 245 -9.62 0.16 10.08
C PHE A 245 -8.16 0.40 10.48
N SER A 246 -7.95 0.89 11.71
CA SER A 246 -6.62 1.24 12.18
C SER A 246 -5.71 0.03 12.38
N ASP A 247 -4.40 0.26 12.34
CA ASP A 247 -3.34 -0.73 12.64
C ASP A 247 -3.56 -2.10 11.95
N ALA A 248 -3.86 -2.03 10.66
CA ALA A 248 -4.34 -3.15 9.88
C ALA A 248 -3.22 -4.00 9.25
N GLY A 249 -1.95 -3.65 9.47
CA GLY A 249 -0.79 -4.34 8.90
C GLY A 249 0.34 -3.39 8.50
N TRP A 250 1.02 -3.72 7.41
CA TRP A 250 2.29 -3.09 7.02
C TRP A 250 2.29 -2.71 5.54
N HIS A 251 2.91 -1.57 5.22
CA HIS A 251 3.21 -1.18 3.85
C HIS A 251 4.71 -0.91 3.72
N CYS A 252 5.45 -1.77 3.01
CA CYS A 252 6.91 -1.63 2.85
C CYS A 252 7.27 -1.16 1.44
N SER A 253 7.25 0.15 1.22
CA SER A 253 7.57 0.76 -0.08
C SER A 253 9.05 0.63 -0.42
N PHE A 254 9.37 0.29 -1.67
CA PHE A 254 10.75 0.12 -2.16
C PHE A 254 11.60 -0.86 -1.33
N CYS A 255 10.98 -1.88 -0.73
CA CYS A 255 11.67 -2.86 0.11
C CYS A 255 12.24 -4.02 -0.73
N PHE A 256 13.33 -3.74 -1.45
CA PHE A 256 13.98 -4.68 -2.38
C PHE A 256 15.33 -5.20 -1.91
N ARG A 257 15.71 -6.37 -2.44
CA ARG A 257 16.98 -7.04 -2.15
C ARG A 257 18.12 -6.48 -2.98
N TYR A 258 17.84 -6.10 -4.23
CA TYR A 258 18.85 -5.66 -5.18
C TYR A 258 18.65 -4.23 -5.64
N ILE A 259 19.73 -3.49 -5.89
CA ILE A 259 19.64 -2.10 -6.37
C ILE A 259 18.93 -2.00 -7.72
N SER A 260 19.10 -2.96 -8.62
CA SER A 260 18.40 -3.00 -9.90
C SER A 260 16.89 -3.01 -9.76
N GLU A 261 16.34 -3.61 -8.70
CA GLU A 261 14.90 -3.66 -8.46
C GLU A 261 14.33 -2.29 -8.08
N PHE A 262 15.13 -1.46 -7.39
CA PHE A 262 14.79 -0.05 -7.17
C PHE A 262 14.72 0.69 -8.51
N VAL A 263 15.76 0.57 -9.34
CA VAL A 263 15.81 1.18 -10.67
C VAL A 263 14.62 0.72 -11.53
N PHE A 264 14.32 -0.58 -11.49
CA PHE A 264 13.19 -1.16 -12.18
C PHE A 264 11.87 -0.55 -11.70
N LYS A 265 11.56 -0.55 -10.40
CA LYS A 265 10.31 0.05 -9.88
C LYS A 265 10.22 1.54 -10.21
N MET A 266 11.30 2.29 -10.01
CA MET A 266 11.36 3.74 -10.32
C MET A 266 11.04 4.06 -11.77
N THR A 267 11.30 3.15 -12.71
CA THR A 267 11.02 3.34 -14.15
C THR A 267 9.77 2.60 -14.65
N ALA A 268 9.23 1.68 -13.86
CA ALA A 268 8.15 0.77 -14.26
C ALA A 268 6.76 1.19 -13.76
N TYR A 269 6.67 1.72 -12.54
CA TYR A 269 5.38 1.96 -11.88
C TYR A 269 4.73 3.29 -12.29
N SER A 270 3.51 3.52 -11.80
CA SER A 270 2.67 4.62 -12.29
C SER A 270 3.23 6.02 -12.01
N HIS A 271 4.13 6.14 -11.02
CA HIS A 271 4.81 7.39 -10.71
C HIS A 271 6.24 7.47 -11.28
N ALA A 272 6.51 6.80 -12.40
CA ALA A 272 7.82 6.88 -13.07
C ALA A 272 8.21 8.32 -13.50
N ASP A 273 7.23 9.24 -13.58
CA ASP A 273 7.43 10.67 -13.81
C ASP A 273 8.28 11.35 -12.73
N ARG A 274 8.37 10.76 -11.53
CA ARG A 274 9.24 11.24 -10.44
C ARG A 274 10.73 11.15 -10.79
N VAL A 275 11.11 10.31 -11.76
CA VAL A 275 12.49 10.22 -12.27
C VAL A 275 12.77 11.39 -13.21
N LYS A 276 13.07 12.56 -12.64
CA LYS A 276 13.32 13.80 -13.39
C LYS A 276 14.72 13.87 -14.03
N ARG A 277 15.66 13.06 -13.55
CA ARG A 277 17.07 13.06 -13.99
C ARG A 277 17.60 11.64 -14.03
N LYS A 278 18.43 11.33 -15.03
CA LYS A 278 19.10 10.01 -15.13
C LYS A 278 19.97 9.69 -13.91
N SER A 279 20.50 10.71 -13.24
CA SER A 279 21.29 10.54 -12.02
C SER A 279 20.49 9.90 -10.88
N PHE A 280 19.15 9.99 -10.88
CA PHE A 280 18.31 9.35 -9.87
C PHE A 280 18.37 7.82 -9.94
N LEU A 281 18.69 7.28 -11.13
CA LEU A 281 18.83 5.85 -11.37
C LEU A 281 20.25 5.32 -11.11
N SER A 282 21.16 6.18 -10.64
CA SER A 282 22.52 5.74 -10.30
C SER A 282 22.50 4.79 -9.12
N HIS A 283 23.08 3.60 -9.30
CA HIS A 283 23.11 2.56 -8.26
C HIS A 283 23.78 3.06 -6.97
N SER A 284 24.88 3.82 -7.09
CA SER A 284 25.58 4.36 -5.91
C SER A 284 24.76 5.43 -5.19
N ARG A 285 24.01 6.26 -5.93
CA ARG A 285 23.11 7.26 -5.33
C ARG A 285 21.96 6.57 -4.60
N ILE A 286 21.29 5.61 -5.25
CA ILE A 286 20.21 4.83 -4.65
C ILE A 286 20.72 4.17 -3.37
N GLN A 287 21.84 3.46 -3.43
CA GLN A 287 22.44 2.80 -2.27
C GLN A 287 22.72 3.75 -1.11
N ASN A 288 23.25 4.95 -1.38
CA ASN A 288 23.50 5.96 -0.37
C ASN A 288 22.18 6.49 0.24
N ASN A 289 21.18 6.80 -0.59
CA ASN A 289 19.90 7.34 -0.12
C ASN A 289 19.14 6.32 0.74
N ILE A 290 19.05 5.06 0.30
CA ILE A 290 18.33 4.02 1.06
C ILE A 290 18.99 3.69 2.40
N CYS A 291 20.32 3.78 2.48
CA CYS A 291 21.03 3.60 3.75
C CYS A 291 20.85 4.81 4.68
N LYS A 292 20.70 6.02 4.14
CA LYS A 292 20.46 7.22 4.95
C LYS A 292 19.00 7.36 5.37
N GLY A 293 18.07 6.75 4.63
CA GLY A 293 16.63 7.02 4.76
C GLY A 293 16.21 8.29 4.00
N ASP A 294 17.00 8.73 3.03
CA ASP A 294 16.71 9.92 2.21
C ASP A 294 15.70 9.58 1.10
N ASP A 295 14.97 10.58 0.61
CA ASP A 295 14.06 10.42 -0.53
C ASP A 295 14.81 10.05 -1.83
N LEU A 296 14.29 9.09 -2.60
CA LEU A 296 14.92 8.66 -3.85
C LEU A 296 14.82 9.70 -4.97
N PHE A 297 13.85 10.61 -4.89
CA PHE A 297 13.48 11.54 -5.96
C PHE A 297 13.78 13.01 -5.63
N ASP A 298 14.47 13.26 -4.51
CA ASP A 298 14.74 14.60 -3.94
C ASP A 298 13.46 15.45 -3.77
N MET A 299 12.34 14.81 -3.44
CA MET A 299 11.05 15.45 -3.22
C MET A 299 10.85 15.87 -1.77
N LEU A 300 10.04 16.91 -1.57
CA LEU A 300 9.54 17.26 -0.25
C LEU A 300 8.41 16.30 0.15
N PRO A 301 8.20 16.05 1.47
CA PRO A 301 7.07 15.28 1.96
C PRO A 301 5.73 15.82 1.44
N GLU A 302 4.83 14.93 1.02
CA GLU A 302 3.48 15.27 0.53
C GLU A 302 2.54 15.60 1.71
N GLU A 303 2.75 16.74 2.36
CA GLU A 303 1.99 17.16 3.54
C GLU A 303 1.08 18.37 3.29
N TYR A 304 -0.12 18.31 3.87
CA TYR A 304 -1.12 19.37 3.74
C TYR A 304 -1.03 20.44 4.84
N SER A 305 -0.07 20.33 5.76
CA SER A 305 0.19 21.33 6.80
C SER A 305 1.68 21.61 6.95
N PHE A 306 2.05 22.89 7.20
CA PHE A 306 3.44 23.28 7.40
C PHE A 306 4.11 22.56 8.58
N LYS A 307 3.36 22.28 9.64
CA LYS A 307 3.88 21.58 10.82
C LYS A 307 4.30 20.15 10.47
N GLU A 308 3.43 19.39 9.79
CA GLU A 308 3.76 18.03 9.38
C GLU A 308 4.83 18.02 8.29
N LEU A 309 4.81 19.00 7.37
CA LEU A 309 5.86 19.16 6.37
C LEU A 309 7.23 19.29 7.05
N ILE A 310 7.39 20.25 7.98
CA ILE A 310 8.66 20.47 8.69
C ILE A 310 9.07 19.23 9.50
N LYS A 311 8.12 18.56 10.14
CA LYS A 311 8.38 17.36 10.94
C LYS A 311 8.89 16.20 10.09
N LYS A 312 8.43 16.07 8.85
CA LYS A 312 8.81 15.01 7.92
C LYS A 312 9.95 15.41 6.98
N MET A 313 10.43 16.64 7.05
CA MET A 313 11.59 17.05 6.26
C MET A 313 12.86 16.36 6.75
N GLY A 314 13.65 15.87 5.80
CA GLY A 314 14.91 15.19 6.05
C GLY A 314 14.80 13.67 5.92
N SER A 315 15.81 12.96 6.43
CA SER A 315 15.88 11.51 6.36
C SER A 315 14.88 10.86 7.32
N ILE A 316 14.31 9.73 6.91
CA ILE A 316 13.42 8.92 7.74
C ILE A 316 14.23 8.38 8.93
N PRO A 317 13.74 8.55 10.18
CA PRO A 317 14.44 8.04 11.35
C PRO A 317 14.51 6.52 11.33
N ARG A 318 15.64 5.98 11.79
CA ARG A 318 15.83 4.54 11.94
C ARG A 318 15.16 4.02 13.20
N SER A 319 14.63 2.81 13.13
CA SER A 319 14.09 2.04 14.24
C SER A 319 14.78 0.69 14.30
N ALA A 320 15.25 0.31 15.49
CA ALA A 320 15.78 -1.04 15.77
C ALA A 320 14.69 -2.00 16.29
N SER A 321 13.43 -1.54 16.37
CA SER A 321 12.34 -2.34 16.92
C SER A 321 11.86 -3.38 15.92
N ALA A 322 11.90 -4.65 16.33
CA ALA A 322 11.23 -5.75 15.63
C ALA A 322 9.79 -5.99 16.15
N VAL A 323 9.33 -5.18 17.11
CA VAL A 323 8.01 -5.35 17.72
C VAL A 323 6.93 -5.05 16.68
N HIS A 324 5.96 -5.95 16.56
CA HIS A 324 4.87 -5.89 15.59
C HIS A 324 5.33 -5.91 14.12
N LEU A 325 6.47 -6.51 13.79
CA LEU A 325 6.81 -6.84 12.39
C LEU A 325 6.15 -8.17 11.97
N PRO A 326 6.07 -8.49 10.67
CA PRO A 326 5.57 -9.79 10.21
C PRO A 326 6.32 -10.94 10.89
N ALA A 327 5.60 -11.93 11.43
CA ALA A 327 6.19 -13.06 12.14
C ALA A 327 7.13 -13.87 11.25
N TYR A 328 6.73 -14.17 10.02
CA TYR A 328 7.51 -14.90 9.03
C TYR A 328 8.81 -14.17 8.65
N LEU A 329 8.78 -12.84 8.62
CA LEU A 329 9.99 -12.03 8.42
C LEU A 329 11.00 -12.26 9.55
N ILE A 330 10.54 -12.22 10.79
CA ILE A 330 11.39 -12.39 11.98
C ILE A 330 11.91 -13.82 12.10
N GLU A 331 11.06 -14.81 11.89
CA GLU A 331 11.43 -16.23 11.89
C GLU A 331 12.48 -16.57 10.81
N ASN A 332 12.50 -15.80 9.71
CA ASN A 332 13.41 -16.00 8.59
C ASN A 332 14.37 -14.81 8.41
N ALA A 333 14.79 -14.19 9.52
CA ALA A 333 15.59 -12.97 9.54
C ALA A 333 16.89 -13.08 8.71
N ASP A 334 17.55 -14.25 8.68
CA ASP A 334 18.77 -14.44 7.87
C ASP A 334 18.50 -14.29 6.37
N LYS A 335 17.39 -14.87 5.89
CA LYS A 335 16.97 -14.80 4.47
C LYS A 335 16.56 -13.38 4.07
N PHE A 336 15.94 -12.65 4.99
CA PHE A 336 15.39 -11.31 4.78
C PHE A 336 16.18 -10.22 5.50
N LYS A 337 17.46 -10.46 5.81
CA LYS A 337 18.30 -9.54 6.58
C LYS A 337 18.32 -8.12 6.00
N PHE A 338 18.23 -8.00 4.67
CA PHE A 338 18.17 -6.72 3.98
C PHE A 338 16.96 -5.87 4.43
N LEU A 339 15.84 -6.48 4.82
CA LEU A 339 14.63 -5.81 5.33
C LEU A 339 14.71 -5.42 6.81
N LEU A 340 15.80 -5.76 7.52
CA LEU A 340 15.95 -5.55 8.95
C LEU A 340 17.12 -4.62 9.30
N PRO A 341 17.15 -4.13 10.55
CA PRO A 341 18.32 -3.74 11.32
C PRO A 341 19.71 -3.73 10.66
N GLY A 342 20.17 -2.66 9.99
CA GLY A 342 21.55 -2.63 9.49
C GLY A 342 21.78 -3.48 8.23
N GLY A 343 20.72 -3.95 7.60
CA GLY A 343 20.76 -4.68 6.33
C GLY A 343 20.96 -3.79 5.11
N CYS A 344 21.06 -2.45 5.24
CA CYS A 344 20.84 -1.47 4.16
C CYS A 344 21.73 -1.63 2.91
N LEU A 345 22.90 -2.27 3.00
CA LEU A 345 23.74 -2.55 1.84
C LEU A 345 23.07 -3.61 0.96
N ARG A 346 22.79 -3.24 -0.28
CA ARG A 346 22.13 -4.09 -1.28
C ARG A 346 23.14 -4.47 -2.35
N PRO A 347 23.24 -5.76 -2.70
CA PRO A 347 23.94 -6.13 -3.91
C PRO A 347 23.31 -5.42 -5.13
N PRO A 348 24.08 -5.14 -6.19
CA PRO A 348 23.57 -4.43 -7.36
C PRO A 348 22.46 -5.16 -8.13
N GLU A 349 22.44 -6.48 -8.01
CA GLU A 349 22.05 -7.51 -9.01
C GLU A 349 21.33 -7.05 -10.27
#